data_AF-A0A9D2HY56-F1
#
_entry.id   AF-A0A9D2HY56-F1
#
_cell.length_a   1.000
_cell.length_b   1.000
_cell.length_c   1.000
_cell.angle_alpha   90.00
_cell.angle_beta   90.00
_cell.angle_gamma   90.00
#
_symmetry.space_group_name_H-M   'P 1'
#
loop_
_entity.id
_entity.type
_entity.pdbx_description
1 polymer ?
#
loop_
_entity_poly.entity_id
_entity_poly.type
_entity_poly.pdbx_seq_one_letter_code
_entity_poly.pdbx_strand_id
1 'polypeptide(L)' 'TVFIIFIFAFLGFEHVIANFSSFAMAFFSNGGMIEGMSVLAVLKNWLFALIGNYVGGGLLIGLLYSWLNKGETVYFD' A
#
# COMPACT_ATOMS: atom_id res chain seq x y z
N THR A 1 -11.34 11.46 0.14
CA THR A 1 -10.23 10.54 0.49
C THR A 1 -10.59 9.61 1.64
N VAL A 2 -11.14 10.10 2.77
CA VAL A 2 -11.50 9.26 3.93
C VAL A 2 -12.36 8.04 3.57
N PHE A 3 -13.38 8.19 2.71
CA PHE A 3 -14.22 7.08 2.26
C PHE A 3 -13.45 5.98 1.48
N ILE A 4 -12.46 6.36 0.66
CA ILE A 4 -11.68 5.40 -0.13
C ILE A 4 -10.78 4.58 0.80
N ILE A 5 -10.14 5.25 1.77
CA ILE A 5 -9.30 4.61 2.78
C ILE A 5 -10.15 3.66 3.65
N PHE A 6 -11.37 4.08 4.03
CA PHE A 6 -12.29 3.24 4.79
C PHE A 6 -12.66 1.97 4.03
N ILE A 7 -13.09 2.07 2.77
CA ILE A 7 -13.45 0.90 1.96
C ILE A 7 -12.25 -0.02 1.76
N PHE A 8 -11.07 0.55 1.50
CA PHE A 8 -9.84 -0.21 1.35
C PHE A 8 -9.51 -1.04 2.60
N ALA A 9 -9.58 -0.41 3.78
CA ALA A 9 -9.33 -1.08 5.06
C ALA A 9 -10.45 -2.09 5.41
N PHE A 10 -11.71 -1.75 5.13
CA PHE A 10 -12.87 -2.60 5.39
C PHE A 10 -12.85 -3.89 4.56
N LEU A 11 -12.41 -3.80 3.30
CA LEU A 11 -12.23 -4.97 2.43
C LEU A 11 -10.98 -5.79 2.77
N GLY A 12 -10.18 -5.35 3.75
CA GLY A 12 -8.98 -6.07 4.19
C GLY A 12 -7.86 -6.05 3.16
N PHE A 13 -7.75 -4.99 2.34
CA PHE A 13 -6.61 -4.84 1.44
C PHE A 13 -5.34 -4.45 2.21
N GLU A 14 -4.20 -4.94 1.73
CA GLU A 14 -2.91 -4.75 2.38
C GLU A 14 -2.22 -3.47 1.90
N HIS A 15 -1.85 -2.58 2.84
CA HIS A 15 -1.09 -1.36 2.54
C HIS A 15 0.28 -1.41 3.23
N VAL A 16 1.34 -1.44 2.42
CA VAL A 16 2.71 -1.68 2.89
C VAL A 16 3.15 -0.73 4.02
N ILE A 17 2.81 0.56 3.92
CA ILE A 17 3.18 1.56 4.94
C ILE A 17 2.35 1.39 6.21
N ALA A 18 1.09 0.96 6.09
CA ALA A 18 0.24 0.73 7.26
C ALA A 18 0.66 -0.55 7.98
N ASN A 19 1.05 -1.59 7.25
CA ASN A 19 1.57 -2.83 7.81
C ASN A 19 2.91 -2.59 8.52
N PHE A 20 3.77 -1.75 7.94
CA PHE A 20 5.04 -1.37 8.58
C PHE A 20 4.83 -0.74 9.96
N SER A 21 3.92 0.24 10.07
CA SER A 21 3.61 0.85 11.36
C SER A 21 2.87 -0.11 12.30
N SER A 22 1.97 -0.96 11.78
CA SER A 22 1.19 -1.90 12.58
C SER A 22 2.03 -3.00 13.20
N PHE A 23 2.96 -3.62 12.45
CA PHE A 23 3.87 -4.63 13.01
C PHE A 23 4.85 -4.02 14.02
N ALA A 24 5.36 -2.81 13.76
CA ALA A 24 6.20 -2.11 14.72
C ALA A 24 5.44 -1.79 16.01
N MET A 25 4.22 -1.25 15.89
CA MET A 25 3.36 -0.96 17.04
C MET A 25 3.04 -2.21 17.84
N ALA A 26 2.66 -3.31 17.18
CA ALA A 26 2.38 -4.57 17.84
C ALA A 26 3.62 -5.15 18.54
N PHE A 27 4.81 -5.06 17.94
CA PHE A 27 6.05 -5.51 18.56
C PHE A 27 6.39 -4.71 19.83
N PHE A 28 6.42 -3.38 19.74
CA PHE A 28 6.76 -2.53 20.88
C PHE A 28 5.71 -2.55 21.98
N SER A 29 4.42 -2.64 21.63
CA SER A 29 3.33 -2.70 22.61
C SER A 29 3.32 -4.00 23.41
N ASN A 30 3.84 -5.10 22.86
CA ASN A 30 3.87 -6.40 23.52
C ASN A 30 5.25 -6.73 24.12
N GLY A 31 6.22 -5.81 24.03
CA GLY A 31 7.57 -6.03 24.52
C GLY A 31 8.36 -7.08 23.74
N GLY A 32 7.94 -7.40 22.51
CA GLY A 32 8.58 -8.43 21.69
C GLY A 32 7.67 -9.02 20.61
N MET A 33 8.10 -10.15 20.07
CA MET A 33 7.35 -10.89 19.05
C MET A 33 6.08 -11.50 19.66
N ILE A 34 4.94 -11.25 19.03
CA ILE A 34 3.67 -11.91 19.38
C ILE A 34 3.52 -13.24 18.65
N GLU A 35 2.59 -14.08 19.11
CA GLU A 35 2.27 -15.34 18.45
C GLU A 35 1.94 -15.12 16.96
N GLY A 36 2.58 -15.90 16.07
CA GLY A 36 2.43 -15.76 14.63
C GLY A 36 3.28 -14.65 13.97
N MET A 37 3.82 -13.69 14.74
CA MET A 37 4.68 -12.62 14.23
C MET A 37 6.15 -13.08 14.16
N SER A 38 6.45 -14.05 13.30
CA SER A 38 7.85 -14.38 12.99
C SER A 38 8.47 -13.34 12.04
N VAL A 39 9.79 -13.14 12.11
CA VAL A 39 10.50 -12.23 11.19
C VAL A 39 10.22 -12.60 9.73
N LEU A 40 10.20 -13.90 9.42
CA LEU A 40 9.90 -14.38 8.07
C LEU A 40 8.44 -14.08 7.65
N ALA A 41 7.48 -14.19 8.56
CA ALA A 41 6.08 -13.86 8.28
C ALA A 41 5.90 -12.37 8.00
N VAL A 42 6.53 -11.50 8.79
CA VAL A 42 6.50 -10.04 8.59
C VAL A 42 7.14 -9.66 7.25
N LEU A 43 8.32 -10.23 6.94
CA LEU A 43 8.99 -9.97 5.66
C LEU A 43 8.16 -10.45 4.46
N LYS A 44 7.52 -11.62 4.56
CA LYS A 44 6.59 -12.09 3.51
C LYS A 44 5.42 -11.13 3.32
N ASN A 45 4.79 -10.69 4.41
CA ASN A 45 3.69 -9.72 4.32
C ASN A 45 4.15 -8.43 3.62
N TRP A 46 5.25 -7.82 4.08
CA TRP A 46 5.77 -6.59 3.47
C TRP A 46 6.13 -6.78 2.00
N LEU A 47 6.73 -7.90 1.61
CA LEU A 47 7.09 -8.18 0.22
C LEU A 47 5.85 -8.25 -0.68
N PHE A 48 4.84 -9.03 -0.29
CA PHE A 48 3.63 -9.17 -1.11
C PHE A 48 2.79 -7.89 -1.14
N ALA A 49 2.67 -7.17 -0.02
CA ALA A 49 2.02 -5.87 0.04
C ALA A 49 2.75 -4.84 -0.84
N LEU A 50 4.09 -4.80 -0.80
CA LEU A 50 4.89 -3.93 -1.65
C LEU A 50 4.65 -4.20 -3.14
N ILE A 51 4.71 -5.47 -3.56
CA ILE A 51 4.47 -5.85 -4.95
C ILE A 51 3.06 -5.44 -5.38
N GLY A 52 2.04 -5.78 -4.58
CA GLY A 52 0.65 -5.42 -4.88
C GLY A 52 0.43 -3.91 -4.96
N ASN A 53 0.99 -3.14 -4.02
CA ASN A 53 0.85 -1.68 -3.99
C ASN A 53 1.62 -1.02 -5.15
N TYR A 54 2.82 -1.50 -5.48
CA TYR A 54 3.60 -1.01 -6.61
C TYR A 54 2.91 -1.28 -7.95
N VAL A 55 2.38 -2.49 -8.15
CA VAL A 55 1.63 -2.84 -9.36
C VAL A 55 0.33 -2.04 -9.45
N GLY A 56 -0.46 -1.99 -8.37
CA GLY A 56 -1.75 -1.31 -8.36
C GLY A 56 -1.63 0.21 -8.55
N GLY A 57 -0.85 0.87 -7.71
CA GLY A 57 -0.71 2.33 -7.76
C GLY A 57 0.26 2.79 -8.83
N GLY A 58 1.44 2.16 -8.91
CA GLY A 58 2.51 2.57 -9.80
C GLY A 58 2.26 2.19 -11.25
N LEU A 59 2.02 0.90 -11.53
CA LEU A 59 1.86 0.42 -12.90
C LEU A 59 0.44 0.68 -13.42
N LEU A 60 -0.60 0.13 -12.79
CA LEU A 60 -1.95 0.20 -13.34
C LEU A 60 -2.47 1.64 -13.37
N ILE A 61 -2.55 2.29 -12.22
CA ILE A 61 -3.08 3.65 -12.14
C ILE A 61 -2.08 4.66 -12.72
N GLY A 62 -0.80 4.57 -12.35
CA GLY A 62 0.22 5.50 -12.83
C GLY A 62 0.41 5.49 -14.35
N LEU A 63 0.49 4.32 -14.99
CA LEU A 63 0.62 4.25 -16.46
C LEU A 63 -0.69 4.63 -17.16
N LEU A 64 -1.85 4.27 -16.60
CA LEU A 64 -3.14 4.67 -17.17
C LEU A 64 -3.28 6.19 -17.21
N TYR A 65 -2.99 6.88 -16.11
CA TYR A 65 -3.00 8.35 -16.08
C TYR A 65 -1.92 8.95 -16.98
N SER A 66 -0.73 8.35 -17.03
CA SER A 66 0.31 8.79 -17.97
C SER A 66 -0.15 8.71 -19.42
N TRP A 67 -0.87 7.65 -19.80
CA TRP A 67 -1.44 7.52 -21.15
C TRP A 67 -2.58 8.50 -21.42
N LEU A 68 -3.52 8.64 -20.49
CA LEU A 68 -4.65 9.58 -20.59
C LEU A 68 -4.17 11.04 -20.73
N ASN A 69 -3.08 11.39 -20.05
CA ASN A 69 -2.52 12.74 -20.07
C ASN A 69 -1.58 13.02 -21.26
N LYS A 70 -1.50 12.14 -22.27
CA LYS A 70 -0.67 12.37 -23.47
C LYS A 70 -1.23 13.39 -24.46
N GLY A 71 -2.48 13.82 -24.31
CA GLY A 71 -3.06 14.84 -25.18
C GLY A 71 -2.38 16.19 -24.97
N GLU A 72 -1.75 16.73 -26.02
CA GLU A 72 -1.26 18.10 -26.03
C GLU A 72 -2.46 19.05 -25.91
N THR A 73 -2.61 19.71 -24.76
CA THR A 73 -3.41 20.93 -24.71
C THR A 73 -2.62 21.97 -25.48
N VAL A 74 -3.00 22.25 -26.73
CA VAL A 74 -2.55 23.47 -27.41
C VAL A 74 -3.06 24.63 -26.55
N TYR A 75 -2.17 25.20 -25.75
CA TYR A 75 -2.45 26.41 -24.99
C TYR A 75 -2.72 27.52 -26.01
N PHE A 76 -3.95 27.99 -26.07
CA PHE A 76 -4.32 29.21 -26.79
C PHE A 76 -4.50 30.31 -25.75
N ASP A 77 -3.56 31.25 -25.74
CA ASP A 77 -3.66 32.53 -25.01
C ASP A 77 -4.60 33.51 -25.72
#